data_AF-A0A0E9RW04-F1
#
_entry.id   AF-A0A0E9RW04-F1
#
_cell.length_a   1.000
_cell.length_b   1.000
_cell.length_c   1.000
_cell.angle_alpha   90.00
_cell.angle_beta   90.00
_cell.angle_gamma   90.00
#
_symmetry.space_group_name_H-M   'P 1'
#
loop_
_entity.id
_entity.type
_entity.pdbx_description
1 polymer ?
#
loop_
_entity_poly.entity_id
_entity_poly.type
_entity_poly.pdbx_seq_one_letter_code
_entity_poly.pdbx_strand_id
1 'polypeptide(L)' 'MSMAHYFARDDVALPGFSHFFKENSEEEREHAEKLLSFQNKRGGRIFLNDIKKPERNEVG' A
#
# COMPACT_ATOMS: atom_id res chain seq x y z
N MET A 1 3.36 -0.15 -2.06
CA MET A 1 4.74 -0.69 -2.15
C MET A 1 5.55 -0.27 -3.39
N SER A 2 5.00 -0.17 -4.61
CA SER A 2 5.79 0.16 -5.82
C SER A 2 6.65 1.43 -5.70
N MET A 3 6.12 2.49 -5.06
CA MET A 3 6.83 3.76 -4.88
C MET A 3 7.99 3.66 -3.89
N ALA A 4 7.84 2.93 -2.79
CA ALA A 4 8.92 2.72 -1.83
C ALA A 4 10.14 2.05 -2.50
N HIS A 5 9.89 1.04 -3.34
CA HIS A 5 10.96 0.37 -4.10
C HIS A 5 11.59 1.26 -5.17
N TYR A 6 10.82 2.15 -5.81
CA TYR A 6 11.35 3.09 -6.79
C TYR A 6 12.34 4.08 -6.15
N PHE A 7 11.99 4.70 -5.02
CA PHE A 7 12.87 5.65 -4.32
C PHE A 7 14.02 4.98 -3.56
N ALA A 8 13.98 3.65 -3.38
CA ALA A 8 15.05 2.85 -2.80
C ALA A 8 16.09 2.39 -3.83
N ARG A 9 15.88 2.61 -5.13
CA ARG A 9 16.88 2.26 -6.14
C ARG A 9 18.09 3.18 -6.05
N ASP A 10 19.24 2.62 -6.39
CA ASP A 10 20.55 3.28 -6.31
C ASP A 10 20.67 4.51 -7.24
N ASP A 11 19.82 4.61 -8.27
CA ASP A 11 19.76 5.69 -9.26
C ASP A 11 18.87 6.87 -8.86
N VAL A 12 17.93 6.69 -7.91
CA VAL A 12 17.08 7.75 -7.35
C VAL A 12 17.57 8.17 -5.96
N ALA A 13 18.02 7.20 -5.14
CA ALA A 13 18.67 7.40 -3.84
C ALA A 13 18.02 8.45 -2.91
N LEU A 14 16.68 8.44 -2.79
CA LEU A 14 15.92 9.29 -1.87
C LEU A 14 15.38 8.46 -0.70
N PRO A 15 16.23 8.09 0.29
CA PRO A 15 15.85 7.17 1.36
C PRO A 15 14.69 7.68 2.23
N GLY A 16 14.53 9.01 2.38
CA GLY A 16 13.39 9.60 3.09
C GLY A 16 12.05 9.35 2.40
N PHE A 17 11.99 9.45 1.07
CA PHE A 17 10.77 9.17 0.30
C PHE A 17 10.46 7.67 0.26
N SER A 18 11.49 6.82 0.14
CA SER A 18 11.34 5.37 0.27
C SER A 18 10.69 4.98 1.61
N HIS A 19 11.18 5.53 2.72
CA HIS A 19 10.62 5.30 4.05
C HIS A 19 9.18 5.81 4.17
N PHE A 20 8.91 7.03 3.72
CA PHE A 20 7.56 7.61 3.71
C PHE A 20 6.54 6.78 2.95
N PHE A 21 6.87 6.32 1.73
CA PHE A 21 5.95 5.49 0.94
C PHE A 21 5.83 4.06 1.47
N LYS A 22 6.82 3.58 2.23
CA LYS A 22 6.74 2.30 2.92
C LYS A 22 5.77 2.40 4.11
N GLU A 23 5.94 3.41 4.96
CA GLU A 23 5.05 3.65 6.13
C GLU A 23 3.60 3.85 5.68
N ASN A 24 3.36 4.70 4.68
CA ASN A 24 2.00 4.87 4.14
C ASN A 24 1.42 3.56 3.60
N SER A 25 2.24 2.71 2.96
CA SER A 25 1.77 1.41 2.46
C SER A 25 1.44 0.43 3.58
N GLU A 26 2.07 0.56 4.74
CA GLU A 26 1.79 -0.24 5.94
C GLU A 26 0.53 0.28 6.65
N GLU A 27 0.38 1.60 6.79
CA GLU A 27 -0.81 2.25 7.38
C GLU A 27 -2.09 1.92 6.59
N GLU A 28 -2.05 2.03 5.27
CA GLU A 28 -3.19 1.66 4.42
C GLU A 28 -3.55 0.16 4.52
N ARG A 29 -2.56 -0.70 4.79
CA ARG A 29 -2.82 -2.13 5.03
C ARG A 29 -3.54 -2.34 6.36
N GLU A 30 -3.11 -1.66 7.42
CA GLU A 30 -3.81 -1.69 8.70
C GLU A 30 -5.24 -1.14 8.59
N HIS A 31 -5.45 -0.10 7.79
CA HIS A 31 -6.77 0.46 7.52
C HIS A 31 -7.67 -0.55 6.81
N ALA A 32 -7.15 -1.25 5.79
CA ALA A 32 -7.87 -2.32 5.12
C ALA A 32 -8.25 -3.46 6.09
N GLU A 33 -7.32 -3.89 6.94
CA GLU A 33 -7.59 -4.93 7.94
C GLU A 33 -8.67 -4.53 8.95
N LYS A 34 -8.67 -3.27 9.41
CA LYS A 34 -9.72 -2.73 10.28
C LYS A 34 -11.09 -2.82 9.61
N LEU A 35 -11.19 -2.44 8.32
CA LEU A 35 -12.44 -2.51 7.56
C LEU A 35 -12.94 -3.95 7.37
N LEU A 36 -12.04 -4.89 7.06
CA LEU A 36 -12.37 -6.31 6.94
C LEU A 36 -12.88 -6.85 8.29
N SER A 37 -12.18 -6.54 9.38
CA SER A 37 -12.59 -6.96 10.72
C SER A 37 -13.97 -6.40 11.10
N PHE A 38 -14.26 -5.15 10.71
CA PHE A 38 -15.52 -4.48 10.97
C PHE A 38 -16.68 -5.11 10.19
N GLN A 39 -16.45 -5.41 8.90
CA GLN A 39 -17.44 -6.10 8.07
C GLN A 39 -17.78 -7.48 8.65
N ASN A 40 -16.77 -8.25 9.08
CA ASN A 40 -16.96 -9.54 9.74
C ASN A 40 -17.74 -9.39 11.07
N LYS A 41 -17.41 -8.39 11.89
CA LYS A 41 -18.12 -8.11 13.16
C LYS A 41 -19.60 -7.78 12.96
N ARG A 42 -19.95 -7.15 11.83
CA ARG A 42 -21.32 -6.79 11.47
C ARG A 42 -22.09 -7.95 10.81
N GLY A 43 -21.49 -9.13 10.69
CA GLY A 43 -22.07 -10.30 10.01
C GLY A 43 -22.10 -10.18 8.48
N GLY A 44 -21.38 -9.19 7.92
CA GLY A 44 -21.22 -9.04 6.48
C GLY A 44 -20.27 -10.09 5.91
N ARG A 45 -20.41 -10.38 4.62
CA ARG A 45 -19.46 -11.22 3.88
C ARG A 45 -18.44 -10.34 3.15
N ILE A 46 -17.17 -10.66 3.34
CA ILE A 46 -16.07 -10.03 2.60
C ILE A 46 -15.97 -10.70 1.23
N PHE A 47 -15.95 -9.88 0.18
CA PHE A 47 -15.56 -10.31 -1.17
C PHE A 47 -14.28 -9.57 -1.54
N LEU A 48 -13.17 -10.29 -1.59
CA LEU A 48 -11.89 -9.76 -2.07
C LEU A 48 -11.86 -9.86 -3.59
N ASN A 49 -11.57 -8.75 -4.26
CA ASN A 49 -11.32 -8.71 -5.70
C ASN A 49 -9.82 -8.56 -5.94
N ASP A 50 -9.39 -8.87 -7.16
CA ASP A 50 -8.00 -8.69 -7.56
C ASP A 50 -7.55 -7.24 -7.39
N ILE A 51 -6.45 -7.07 -6.65
CA ILE A 51 -5.78 -5.77 -6.51
C ILE A 51 -5.02 -5.52 -7.81
N LYS A 52 -5.54 -4.59 -8.63
CA LYS A 52 -4.85 -4.18 -9.86
C LYS A 52 -3.49 -3.58 -9.51
N LYS A 53 -2.48 -3.92 -10.31
CA LYS A 53 -1.18 -3.25 -10.24
C LYS A 53 -1.37 -1.74 -10.36
N PRO A 54 -0.60 -0.91 -9.61
CA PRO A 54 -0.65 0.53 -9.77
C PRO A 54 -0.35 0.89 -11.23
N GLU A 55 -1.11 1.83 -11.80
CA GLU A 55 -0.95 2.21 -13.22
C GLU A 55 0.39 2.91 -13.50
N ARG A 56 1.01 3.46 -12.45
CA ARG A 56 2.27 4.20 -12.53
C ARG A 56 3.33 3.52 -11.68
N ASN A 57 4.40 3.05 -12.33
CA ASN A 57 5.57 2.48 -11.67
C ASN A 57 6.65 3.53 -11.37
N GLU A 58 6.51 4.76 -11.90
CA GLU A 58 7.51 5.82 -11.83
C GLU A 58 6.81 7.17 -11.54
N VAL A 59 7.40 7.97 -10.65
CA VAL A 59 6.98 9.35 -10.39
C VAL A 59 7.84 10.24 -11.29
N GLY A 60 7.25 10.67 -12.40
CA GLY A 60 7.80 11.66 -13.33
C GLY A 60 6.91 12.89 -13.39
#